data_AF-Q8S2W5-F1
#
_entry.id   AF-Q8S2W5-F1
#
_cell.length_a   1.000
_cell.length_b   1.000
_cell.length_c   1.000
_cell.angle_alpha   90.00
_cell.angle_beta   90.00
_cell.angle_gamma   90.00
#
_symmetry.space_group_name_H-M   'P 1'
#
loop_
_entity.id
_entity.type
_entity.pdbx_description
1 polymer ?
#
loop_
_entity_poly.entity_id
_entity_poly.type
_entity_poly.pdbx_seq_one_letter_code
_entity_poly.pdbx_strand_id
1 'polypeptide(L)' 'AESGKRLAQVVSDPSLTKSGVYWSWNKDSASFENQLSQEASDPEKAKKLWEISEKLVGLA' A
#
# COMPACT_ATOMS: atom_id res chain seq x y z
N ALA A 1 15.27 8.46 10.29
CA ALA A 1 14.57 9.72 9.99
C ALA A 1 14.00 9.75 8.57
N GLU A 2 14.75 9.34 7.55
CA GLU A 2 14.32 9.37 6.14
C GLU A 2 12.99 8.65 5.85
N SER A 3 12.75 7.46 6.44
CA SER A 3 11.48 6.74 6.26
C SER A 3 10.27 7.55 6.72
N GLY A 4 10.40 8.35 7.78
CA GLY A 4 9.34 9.25 8.24
C GLY A 4 9.07 10.41 7.27
N LYS A 5 10.11 10.92 6.59
CA LYS A 5 9.96 11.93 5.54
C LYS A 5 9.23 11.36 4.31
N ARG A 6 9.51 10.10 3.94
CA ARG A 6 8.82 9.40 2.84
C ARG A 6 7.35 9.15 3.17
N LEU A 7 7.05 8.77 4.41
CA LEU A 7 5.66 8.69 4.88
C LEU A 7 4.95 10.04 4.78
N ALA A 8 5.57 11.11 5.29
CA ALA A 8 5.01 12.46 5.18
C ALA A 8 4.76 12.84 3.72
N GLN A 9 5.67 12.50 2.81
CA GLN A 9 5.50 12.73 1.38
C GLN A 9 4.23 12.04 0.83
N VAL A 10 4.03 10.75 1.09
CA VAL A 10 2.80 10.04 0.63
C VAL A 10 1.53 10.68 1.18
N VAL A 11 1.57 11.15 2.42
CA VAL A 11 0.40 11.75 3.07
C VAL A 11 0.08 13.14 2.51
N SER A 12 1.08 13.96 2.16
CA SER A 12 0.87 15.38 1.86
C SER A 12 1.18 15.83 0.44
N ASP A 13 1.94 15.07 -0.34
CA ASP A 13 2.40 15.46 -1.67
C ASP A 13 1.28 15.24 -2.71
N PRO A 14 0.80 16.30 -3.41
CA PRO A 14 -0.25 16.16 -4.42
C PRO A 14 0.10 15.22 -5.58
N SER A 15 1.40 14.98 -5.83
CA SER A 15 1.85 14.05 -6.86
C SER A 15 1.65 12.58 -6.48
N LEU A 16 1.39 12.25 -5.21
CA LEU A 16 1.23 10.89 -4.69
C LEU A 16 -0.21 10.54 -4.29
N THR A 17 -1.19 11.18 -4.92
CA THR A 17 -2.62 11.08 -4.59
C THR A 17 -3.36 9.90 -5.21
N LYS A 18 -2.68 9.11 -6.06
CA LYS A 18 -3.30 7.98 -6.76
C LYS A 18 -3.65 6.86 -5.76
N SER A 19 -4.90 6.40 -5.79
CA SER A 19 -5.37 5.28 -4.97
C SER A 19 -5.00 3.93 -5.59
N GLY A 20 -4.90 2.89 -4.76
CA GLY A 20 -4.68 1.51 -5.19
C GLY A 20 -3.27 1.18 -5.70
N VAL A 21 -2.28 2.02 -5.38
CA VAL A 21 -0.87 1.82 -5.81
C VAL A 21 0.07 1.63 -4.63
N TYR A 22 1.19 0.94 -4.89
CA TYR A 22 2.25 0.74 -3.91
C TYR A 22 3.40 1.69 -4.21
N TRP A 23 3.51 2.79 -3.47
CA TRP A 23 4.62 3.73 -3.61
C TRP A 23 5.93 3.11 -3.10
N SER A 24 7.01 3.24 -3.89
CA SER A 24 8.34 2.74 -3.55
C SER A 24 9.44 3.74 -3.87
N TRP A 25 10.60 3.57 -3.26
CA TRP A 25 11.80 4.40 -3.46
C TRP A 25 13.01 3.49 -3.68
N ASN A 26 13.90 3.89 -4.57
CA ASN A 26 15.21 3.28 -4.76
C ASN A 26 16.31 4.35 -4.67
N LYS A 27 17.55 4.03 -5.01
CA LYS A 27 18.67 4.99 -4.96
C LYS A 27 18.69 5.97 -6.14
N ASP A 28 17.96 5.66 -7.21
CA ASP A 28 18.19 6.21 -8.54
C ASP A 28 17.04 7.13 -9.00
N SER A 29 15.90 7.14 -8.30
CA SER A 29 14.73 7.95 -8.66
C SER A 29 13.98 8.52 -7.45
N ALA A 30 13.13 9.51 -7.73
CA ALA A 30 12.02 9.85 -6.86
C ALA A 30 11.05 8.65 -6.71
N SER A 31 10.02 8.80 -5.88
CA SER A 31 9.01 7.77 -5.66
C SER A 31 8.38 7.27 -6.98
N PHE A 32 8.07 5.98 -7.04
CA PHE A 32 7.45 5.35 -8.20
C PHE A 32 6.36 4.34 -7.78
N GLU A 33 5.45 4.03 -8.72
CA GLU A 33 4.45 2.98 -8.55
C GLU A 33 5.10 1.60 -8.75
N ASN A 34 5.09 0.76 -7.71
CA ASN A 34 5.73 -0.54 -7.76
C ASN A 34 4.81 -1.62 -8.34
N GLN A 35 5.41 -2.60 -9.00
CA GLN A 35 4.71 -3.78 -9.48
C GLN A 35 4.45 -4.75 -8.34
N LEU A 36 3.19 -5.17 -8.19
CA LEU A 36 2.77 -6.13 -7.18
C LEU A 36 3.15 -7.56 -7.58
N SER A 37 3.41 -8.40 -6.56
CA SER A 37 3.49 -9.84 -6.76
C SER A 37 2.11 -10.42 -7.07
N GLN A 38 2.08 -11.58 -7.74
CA GLN A 38 0.81 -12.27 -8.04
C GLN A 38 -0.05 -12.49 -6.79
N GLU A 39 0.59 -12.85 -5.67
CA GLU A 39 -0.10 -13.07 -4.40
C GLU A 39 -0.67 -11.78 -3.81
N ALA A 40 0.08 -10.68 -3.85
CA ALA A 40 -0.40 -9.39 -3.34
C ALA A 40 -1.49 -8.77 -4.24
N SER A 41 -1.55 -9.17 -5.52
CA SER A 41 -2.54 -8.73 -6.49
C SER A 41 -3.78 -9.62 -6.60
N ASP A 42 -3.90 -10.69 -5.81
CA ASP A 42 -5.03 -11.64 -5.87
C ASP A 42 -6.28 -11.07 -5.16
N PRO A 43 -7.33 -10.67 -5.90
CA PRO A 43 -8.50 -10.03 -5.30
C PRO A 43 -9.37 -11.01 -4.49
N GLU A 44 -9.43 -12.28 -4.89
CA GLU A 44 -10.24 -13.29 -4.19
C GLU A 44 -9.61 -13.65 -2.85
N LYS A 45 -8.27 -13.75 -2.82
CA LYS A 45 -7.52 -13.94 -1.58
C LYS A 45 -7.67 -12.72 -0.66
N ALA A 46 -7.58 -11.50 -1.19
CA ALA A 46 -7.76 -10.27 -0.40
C ALA A 46 -9.16 -10.19 0.23
N LYS A 47 -10.20 -10.53 -0.53
CA LYS A 47 -11.58 -10.60 -0.02
C LYS A 47 -11.73 -11.61 1.10
N LYS A 48 -11.21 -12.83 0.92
CA LYS A 48 -11.25 -13.87 1.96
C LYS A 48 -10.50 -13.46 3.23
N LEU A 49 -9.35 -12.80 3.07
CA LEU A 49 -8.56 -12.28 4.19
C LEU A 49 -9.36 -11.26 5.01
N TRP A 50 -10.06 -10.35 4.33
CA TRP A 50 -10.94 -9.37 4.96
C TRP A 50 -12.04 -10.04 5.79
N GLU A 51 -12.83 -10.93 5.18
CA GLU A 51 -13.95 -11.62 5.82
C GLU A 51 -13.54 -12.43 7.06
N ILE A 52 -12.36 -13.04 7.03
CA ILE A 52 -11.82 -13.77 8.19
C ILE A 52 -11.35 -12.79 9.27
N SER A 53 -10.63 -11.74 8.88
CA SER A 53 -10.06 -10.78 9.82
C SER A 53 -11.13 -10.00 10.58
N GLU A 54 -12.20 -9.57 9.91
CA GLU A 54 -13.34 -8.89 10.57
C GLU A 54 -13.93 -9.73 11.71
N LYS A 55 -14.12 -11.03 11.50
CA LYS A 55 -14.61 -11.96 12.54
C LYS A 55 -13.63 -12.09 13.69
N LEU A 56 -12.33 -12.13 13.39
CA LEU A 56 -11.29 -12.26 14.41
C LEU A 56 -11.19 -11.03 15.31
N VAL A 57 -11.51 -9.84 14.79
CA VAL A 57 -11.50 -8.59 15.57
C VAL A 57 -12.89 -8.20 16.11
N GLY A 58 -13.90 -9.06 15.95
CA GLY A 58 -15.25 -8.86 16.49
C GLY A 58 -16.05 -7.75 15.82
N LEU A 59 -15.73 -7.44 14.56
CA LEU A 59 -16.50 -6.50 13.74
C LEU A 59 -17.64 -7.19 12.95
N ALA A 60 -17.63 -8.53 12.93
CA ALA A 60 -18.61 -9.38 12.26
C ALA A 60 -18.94 -10.63 13.09
#